data_AF-A0A271M622-F1
#
_entry.id   AF-A0A271M622-F1
#
_cell.length_a   1.000
_cell.length_b   1.000
_cell.length_c   1.000
_cell.angle_alpha   90.00
_cell.angle_beta   90.00
_cell.angle_gamma   90.00
#
_symmetry.space_group_name_H-M   'P 1'
#
loop_
_entity.id
_entity.type
_entity.pdbx_description
1 polymer ?
#
loop_
_entity_poly.entity_id
_entity_poly.type
_entity_poly.pdbx_seq_one_letter_code
_entity_poly.pdbx_strand_id
1 'polypeptide(L)'
;MLTTGYHLSSMHWSYPDIISIDYFLEDFKNELTKNNVEDAIEFLEEYRRNLREDAVTLFFGKSSLEIQGIDEADITIRGLIFALENNF
;
A
#
# COMPACT_ATOMS: atom_id res chain seq x y z
N MET A 1 -21.08 -29.66 13.34
CA MET A 1 -19.68 -29.67 13.78
C MET A 1 -18.81 -29.97 12.57
N LEU A 2 -18.09 -28.99 12.04
CA LEU A 2 -16.96 -29.19 11.16
C LEU A 2 -15.94 -28.11 11.52
N THR A 3 -15.04 -28.48 12.43
CA THR A 3 -13.79 -27.78 12.73
C THR A 3 -12.83 -28.04 11.59
N THR A 4 -12.75 -27.12 10.63
CA THR A 4 -11.66 -27.05 9.67
C THR A 4 -10.71 -25.96 10.12
N GLY A 5 -9.57 -26.38 10.68
CA GLY A 5 -8.47 -25.48 11.04
C GLY A 5 -8.03 -24.68 9.82
N TYR A 6 -8.30 -23.38 9.84
CA TYR A 6 -7.76 -22.44 8.88
C TYR A 6 -6.26 -22.29 9.13
N HIS A 7 -5.46 -22.89 8.26
CA HIS A 7 -4.04 -22.61 8.19
C HIS A 7 -3.85 -21.14 7.78
N LEU A 8 -3.32 -20.36 8.72
CA LEU A 8 -3.07 -18.91 8.69
C LEU A 8 -1.85 -18.54 7.83
N SER A 9 -1.68 -19.20 6.68
CA SER A 9 -0.47 -19.11 5.86
C SER A 9 -0.80 -18.56 4.47
N SER A 10 -0.17 -17.43 4.11
CA SER A 10 0.05 -16.96 2.73
C SER A 10 -1.15 -16.45 1.91
N MET A 11 -2.06 -15.64 2.50
CA MET A 11 -2.90 -14.76 1.68
C MET A 11 -2.13 -13.47 1.36
N HIS A 12 -1.71 -13.32 0.11
CA HIS A 12 -1.26 -12.05 -0.46
C HIS A 12 -2.51 -11.26 -0.85
N TRP A 13 -2.72 -10.10 -0.24
CA TRP A 13 -3.88 -9.27 -0.49
C TRP A 13 -3.49 -8.13 -1.44
N SER A 14 -4.19 -8.02 -2.56
CA SER A 14 -4.01 -6.97 -3.56
C SER A 14 -5.35 -6.27 -3.83
N TYR A 15 -5.38 -4.95 -3.72
CA TYR A 15 -6.53 -4.14 -4.14
C TYR A 15 -6.40 -3.85 -5.65
N PRO A 16 -7.38 -4.22 -6.49
CA PRO A 16 -7.31 -4.02 -7.94
C PRO A 16 -7.48 -2.55 -8.36
N ASP A 17 -8.19 -1.74 -7.57
CA ASP A 17 -8.35 -0.29 -7.74
C ASP A 17 -8.46 0.36 -6.36
N ILE A 18 -7.64 1.38 -6.06
CA ILE A 18 -7.72 2.12 -4.80
C ILE A 18 -8.90 3.09 -4.88
N ILE A 19 -10.06 2.68 -4.36
CA ILE A 19 -11.18 3.62 -4.17
C ILE A 19 -10.82 4.65 -3.07
N SER A 20 -10.04 4.23 -2.06
CA SER A 20 -9.37 5.13 -1.11
C SER A 20 -8.17 4.43 -0.47
N ILE A 21 -7.02 5.13 -0.43
CA ILE A 21 -5.80 4.67 0.25
C ILE A 21 -6.06 4.45 1.75
N ASP A 22 -7.02 5.16 2.32
CA ASP A 22 -7.38 5.07 3.73
C ASP A 22 -7.81 3.65 4.13
N TYR A 23 -8.58 2.97 3.27
CA TYR A 23 -9.01 1.58 3.53
C TYR A 23 -7.84 0.61 3.53
N PHE A 24 -6.91 0.79 2.60
CA PHE A 24 -5.69 -0.03 2.56
C PHE A 24 -4.86 0.16 3.84
N LEU A 25 -4.72 1.42 4.29
CA LEU A 25 -3.96 1.75 5.49
C LEU A 25 -4.61 1.17 6.75
N GLU A 26 -5.95 1.20 6.84
CA GLU A 26 -6.69 0.61 7.95
C GLU A 26 -6.59 -0.93 7.96
N ASP A 27 -6.83 -1.58 6.82
CA ASP A 27 -6.82 -3.04 6.69
C ASP A 27 -5.43 -3.65 6.94
N PHE A 28 -4.37 -2.97 6.49
CA PHE A 28 -3.00 -3.47 6.55
C PHE A 28 -2.12 -2.73 7.54
N LYS A 29 -2.71 -2.01 8.49
CA LYS A 29 -2.01 -1.27 9.55
C LYS A 29 -0.89 -2.07 10.22
N ASN A 30 -1.11 -3.37 10.43
CA ASN A 30 -0.14 -4.27 11.08
C ASN A 30 1.06 -4.66 10.19
N GLU A 31 0.94 -4.52 8.88
CA GLU A 31 2.00 -4.79 7.89
C GLU A 31 2.76 -3.50 7.52
N LEU A 32 2.22 -2.32 7.87
CA LEU A 32 2.90 -1.05 7.71
C LEU A 32 4.03 -0.94 8.74
N THR A 33 5.22 -0.65 8.23
CA THR A 33 6.39 -0.35 9.05
C THR A 33 6.92 1.00 8.62
N LYS A 34 7.57 1.72 9.53
CA LYS A 34 8.16 3.01 9.18
C LYS A 34 9.02 2.93 7.91
N ASN A 35 9.86 1.90 7.82
CA ASN A 35 10.76 1.71 6.68
C ASN A 35 9.99 1.47 5.37
N ASN A 36 9.02 0.55 5.34
CA ASN A 36 8.31 0.27 4.08
C ASN A 36 7.41 1.43 3.62
N VAL A 37 6.92 2.24 4.55
CA VAL A 37 6.17 3.46 4.24
C VAL A 37 7.10 4.53 3.67
N GLU A 38 8.26 4.76 4.31
CA GLU A 38 9.26 5.72 3.82
C GLU A 38 9.80 5.31 2.43
N ASP A 39 10.15 4.03 2.24
CA ASP A 39 10.61 3.48 0.96
C ASP A 39 9.54 3.65 -0.15
N ALA A 40 8.27 3.40 0.17
CA ALA A 40 7.16 3.57 -0.76
C ALA A 40 6.93 5.04 -1.14
N ILE A 41 7.06 5.97 -0.19
CA ILE A 41 6.96 7.41 -0.46
C ILE A 41 8.10 7.84 -1.40
N GLU A 42 9.34 7.45 -1.10
CA GLU A 42 10.50 7.80 -1.94
C GLU A 42 10.33 7.27 -3.37
N PHE A 43 9.91 6.01 -3.52
CA PHE A 43 9.63 5.41 -4.81
C PHE A 43 8.56 6.16 -5.60
N LEU A 44 7.43 6.50 -4.96
CA LEU A 44 6.35 7.23 -5.64
C LEU A 44 6.73 8.68 -5.97
N GLU A 45 7.55 9.33 -5.15
CA GLU A 45 8.08 10.64 -5.48
C GLU A 45 9.00 10.61 -6.71
N GLU A 46 9.87 9.59 -6.82
CA GLU A 46 10.70 9.38 -8.00
C GLU A 46 9.83 9.07 -9.22
N TYR A 47 8.84 8.19 -9.06
CA TYR A 47 7.85 7.85 -10.09
C TYR A 47 7.16 9.11 -10.64
N ARG A 48 6.68 10.00 -9.77
CA ARG A 48 6.08 11.29 -10.13
C ARG A 48 7.08 12.22 -10.81
N ARG A 49 8.32 12.33 -10.29
CA ARG A 49 9.38 13.18 -10.88
C ARG A 49 9.73 12.76 -12.30
N ASN A 50 9.71 11.45 -12.57
CA ASN A 50 9.99 10.88 -13.88
C ASN A 50 8.78 10.89 -14.83
N LEU A 51 7.63 11.44 -14.41
CA LEU A 51 6.40 11.50 -15.19
C LEU A 51 6.00 10.12 -15.76
N ARG A 52 6.18 9.07 -14.97
CA ARG A 52 5.83 7.71 -15.37
C ARG A 52 4.31 7.54 -15.40
N GLU A 53 3.82 6.80 -16.38
CA GLU A 53 2.38 6.51 -16.58
C GLU A 53 2.08 5.01 -16.47
N ASP A 54 3.10 4.17 -16.30
CA ASP A 54 2.95 2.73 -16.18
C ASP A 54 2.51 2.32 -14.77
N ALA A 55 1.60 1.35 -14.67
CA ALA A 55 1.17 0.84 -13.38
C ALA A 55 2.35 0.28 -12.58
N VAL A 56 2.42 0.62 -11.29
CA VAL A 56 3.48 0.18 -10.38
C VAL A 56 2.89 -0.46 -9.14
N THR A 57 3.57 -1.48 -8.61
CA THR A 57 3.14 -2.19 -7.40
C THR A 57 4.07 -1.87 -6.25
N LEU A 58 3.51 -1.35 -5.16
CA LEU A 58 4.18 -1.18 -3.87
C LEU A 58 3.97 -2.43 -3.00
N PHE A 59 4.96 -2.78 -2.20
CA PHE A 59 4.91 -3.95 -1.32
C PHE A 59 5.06 -3.55 0.15
N PHE A 60 4.10 -3.96 0.96
CA PHE A 60 4.05 -3.70 2.40
C PHE A 60 3.97 -5.03 3.15
N GLY A 61 5.13 -5.64 3.43
CA GLY A 61 5.17 -6.95 4.07
C GLY A 61 4.49 -8.01 3.22
N LYS A 62 3.32 -8.51 3.65
CA LYS A 62 2.51 -9.49 2.91
C LYS A 62 1.44 -8.88 2.02
N SER A 63 1.20 -7.57 2.07
CA SER A 63 0.25 -6.88 1.21
C SER A 63 0.96 -6.15 0.06
N SER A 64 0.21 -5.93 -1.01
CA SER A 64 0.68 -5.17 -2.17
C SER A 64 -0.38 -4.18 -2.61
N LEU A 65 0.06 -3.03 -3.11
CA LEU A 65 -0.79 -1.96 -3.57
C LEU A 65 -0.39 -1.58 -5.00
N GLU A 66 -1.30 -1.78 -5.95
CA GLU A 66 -1.09 -1.32 -7.33
C GLU A 66 -1.52 0.15 -7.46
N ILE A 67 -0.71 0.93 -8.15
CA ILE A 67 -0.89 2.35 -8.41
C ILE A 67 -0.95 2.56 -9.91
N GLN A 68 -2.06 3.09 -10.39
CA GLN A 68 -2.29 3.37 -11.80
C GLN A 68 -2.02 4.85 -12.09
N GLY A 69 -0.80 5.15 -12.53
CA GLY A 69 -0.45 6.48 -13.01
C GLY A 69 -0.17 7.51 -11.91
N ILE A 70 0.03 8.76 -12.33
CA ILE A 70 0.53 9.85 -11.47
C ILE A 70 -0.52 10.34 -10.47
N ASP A 71 -1.79 10.40 -10.87
CA ASP A 71 -2.86 10.91 -10.00
C ASP A 71 -3.05 10.02 -8.77
N GLU A 72 -3.07 8.69 -8.97
CA GLU A 72 -3.12 7.73 -7.87
C GLU A 72 -1.85 7.75 -7.02
N ALA A 73 -0.68 7.98 -7.64
CA ALA A 73 0.56 8.13 -6.91
C ALA A 73 0.52 9.36 -5.97
N ASP A 74 -0.02 10.50 -6.39
CA ASP A 74 -0.10 11.70 -5.54
C ASP A 74 -1.06 11.49 -4.35
N ILE A 75 -2.22 10.86 -4.58
CA ILE A 75 -3.17 10.52 -3.53
C ILE A 75 -2.53 9.54 -2.54
N THR A 76 -1.83 8.53 -3.05
CA THR A 76 -1.17 7.50 -2.23
C THR A 76 -0.04 8.08 -1.39
N ILE A 77 0.81 8.96 -1.95
CA ILE A 77 1.85 9.67 -1.19
C ILE A 77 1.22 10.42 -0.01
N ARG A 78 0.13 11.16 -0.23
CA ARG A 78 -0.55 11.92 0.83
C ARG A 78 -1.09 11.00 1.93
N GLY A 79 -1.72 9.88 1.55
CA GLY A 79 -2.21 8.89 2.52
C GLY A 79 -1.07 8.28 3.34
N LEU A 80 0.03 7.91 2.69
CA LEU A 80 1.21 7.33 3.36
C LEU A 80 1.88 8.33 4.32
N ILE A 81 2.03 9.60 3.93
CA ILE A 81 2.54 10.66 4.81
C ILE A 81 1.62 10.84 6.02
N PHE A 82 0.31 10.89 5.79
CA PHE A 82 -0.66 11.01 6.88
C PHE A 82 -0.56 9.83 7.86
N ALA A 83 -0.50 8.59 7.37
CA ALA A 83 -0.31 7.42 8.21
C ALA A 83 1.01 7.47 9.00
N LEU A 84 2.09 7.92 8.36
CA LEU A 84 3.39 8.05 9.01
C LEU A 84 3.36 9.06 10.16
N GLU A 85 2.73 10.22 9.95
CA GLU A 85 2.60 11.28 10.97
C GLU A 85 1.71 10.84 12.16
N ASN A 86 0.72 10.00 11.91
CA ASN A 86 -0.19 9.51 12.95
C ASN A 86 0.33 8.26 13.68
N ASN A 87 1.57 7.80 13.39
CA ASN A 87 2.12 6.52 13.87
C ASN A 87 1.14 5.37 13.59
N PHE A 88 0.64 5.39 12.36
CA PHE A 88 -0.44 4.62 11.79
C PHE A 88 -1.83 5.09 12.23
#